data_AF-A0A1N6MVE7-F1
#
_entry.id   AF-A0A1N6MVE7-F1
#
_cell.length_a   1.000
_cell.length_b   1.000
_cell.length_c   1.000
_cell.angle_alpha   90.00
_cell.angle_beta   90.00
_cell.angle_gamma   90.00
#
_symmetry.space_group_name_H-M   'P 1'
#
loop_
_entity.id
_entity.type
_entity.pdbx_description
1 polymer ?
#
loop_
_entity_poly.entity_id
_entity_poly.type
_entity_poly.pdbx_seq_one_letter_code
_entity_poly.pdbx_strand_id
1 'polypeptide(L)'
;MKVVSYALLLGLFYVPISLADTPAEGVDTQIVTKEVIKQGALKKCTHLLPEGHKYTISIIGTSDKTTKDNSKQFTGQFDVSDETQKPLDEKRKEQVKPFIECVKNTVL
;
A
#
# COMPACT_ATOMS: atom_id res chain seq x y z
N MET A 1 33.79 -36.88 -67.93
CA MET A 1 32.45 -36.30 -68.20
C MET A 1 32.19 -35.31 -67.07
N LYS A 2 32.13 -34.00 -67.36
CA LYS A 2 30.88 -33.22 -67.56
C LYS A 2 30.09 -33.17 -66.24
N VAL A 3 29.74 -32.06 -65.61
CA VAL A 3 29.71 -30.64 -65.96
C VAL A 3 29.58 -29.86 -64.64
N VAL A 4 30.12 -28.65 -64.60
CA VAL A 4 29.66 -27.57 -63.72
C VAL A 4 28.17 -27.31 -63.98
N SER A 5 27.35 -27.01 -62.96
CA SER A 5 26.13 -26.25 -63.21
C SER A 5 25.71 -25.38 -62.03
N TYR A 6 25.72 -24.08 -62.30
CA TYR A 6 25.16 -22.98 -61.53
C TYR A 6 23.64 -23.13 -61.34
N ALA A 7 23.13 -22.69 -60.19
CA ALA A 7 21.87 -21.92 -60.13
C ALA A 7 21.82 -21.09 -58.85
N LEU A 8 22.02 -19.79 -59.02
CA LEU A 8 21.47 -18.72 -58.18
C LEU A 8 19.96 -18.96 -57.97
N LEU A 9 19.42 -18.65 -56.79
CA LEU A 9 18.20 -17.84 -56.67
C LEU A 9 17.94 -17.45 -55.21
N LEU A 10 18.01 -16.14 -54.98
CA LEU A 10 17.51 -15.44 -53.81
C LEU A 10 16.00 -15.71 -53.65
N GLY A 11 15.63 -16.16 -52.46
CA GLY A 11 14.24 -16.27 -52.02
C GLY A 11 14.14 -15.86 -50.55
N LEU A 12 14.12 -14.56 -50.29
CA LEU A 12 13.71 -13.97 -49.02
C LEU A 12 12.23 -14.27 -48.79
N PHE A 13 11.84 -15.23 -47.94
CA PHE A 13 10.53 -15.21 -47.27
C PHE A 13 10.58 -15.97 -45.92
N TYR A 14 10.85 -15.19 -44.86
CA TYR A 14 10.03 -15.11 -43.64
C TYR A 14 9.22 -16.35 -43.21
N VAL A 15 9.65 -17.04 -42.14
CA VAL A 15 8.75 -17.52 -41.05
C VAL A 15 9.56 -17.60 -39.74
N PRO A 16 9.12 -16.99 -38.63
CA PRO A 16 9.77 -17.09 -37.32
C PRO A 16 9.14 -18.17 -36.42
N ILE A 17 9.90 -18.57 -35.39
CA ILE A 17 9.53 -19.30 -34.14
C ILE A 17 9.17 -20.79 -34.38
N SER A 18 9.81 -21.79 -33.77
CA SER A 18 9.78 -22.06 -32.33
C SER A 18 10.68 -23.22 -31.85
N LEU A 19 11.06 -23.11 -30.57
CA LEU A 19 11.27 -24.14 -29.55
C LEU A 19 12.52 -25.05 -29.63
N ALA A 20 13.46 -24.79 -28.73
CA ALA A 20 13.99 -25.82 -27.86
C ALA A 20 14.42 -25.20 -26.52
N ASP A 21 13.70 -25.54 -25.46
CA ASP A 21 13.92 -25.16 -24.07
C ASP A 21 15.30 -25.64 -23.57
N THR A 22 16.07 -24.72 -23.00
CA THR A 22 17.22 -25.05 -22.15
C THR A 22 16.91 -24.53 -20.74
N PRO A 23 16.84 -25.35 -19.69
CA PRO A 23 16.66 -24.85 -18.34
C PRO A 23 18.04 -24.37 -17.86
N ALA A 24 18.32 -23.09 -18.04
CA ALA A 24 19.36 -22.44 -17.27
C ALA A 24 18.79 -22.24 -15.85
N GLU A 25 19.42 -22.83 -14.84
CA GLU A 25 19.14 -22.56 -13.44
C GLU A 25 19.23 -21.05 -13.20
N GLY A 26 18.07 -20.41 -13.17
CA GLY A 26 17.94 -19.04 -12.70
C GLY A 26 18.28 -19.04 -11.22
N VAL A 27 19.45 -18.51 -10.89
CA VAL A 27 19.66 -17.91 -9.58
C VAL A 27 18.69 -16.74 -9.51
N ASP A 28 17.48 -17.04 -9.04
CA ASP A 28 16.50 -16.07 -8.65
C ASP A 28 17.04 -15.42 -7.38
N THR A 29 17.98 -14.47 -7.53
CA THR A 29 18.10 -13.40 -6.57
C THR A 29 16.75 -12.71 -6.57
N GLN A 30 15.84 -13.24 -5.73
CA GLN A 30 14.73 -12.48 -5.21
C GLN A 30 15.36 -11.27 -4.53
N ILE A 31 15.52 -10.21 -5.31
CA ILE A 31 15.50 -8.86 -4.79
C ILE A 31 14.12 -8.78 -4.17
N VAL A 32 14.04 -9.12 -2.88
CA VAL A 32 12.95 -8.73 -2.00
C VAL A 32 13.03 -7.22 -2.00
N THR A 33 12.43 -6.61 -3.02
CA THR A 33 11.98 -5.25 -2.98
C THR A 33 11.07 -5.26 -1.76
N LYS A 34 11.61 -4.83 -0.62
CA LYS A 34 10.82 -4.56 0.58
C LYS A 34 9.83 -3.50 0.12
N GLU A 35 8.68 -3.94 -0.33
CA GLU A 35 7.53 -3.09 -0.53
C GLU A 35 7.32 -2.47 0.85
N VAL A 36 7.70 -1.20 0.98
CA VAL A 36 7.43 -0.45 2.20
C VAL A 36 5.92 -0.31 2.20
N ILE A 37 5.22 -1.27 2.81
CA ILE A 37 3.79 -1.22 3.00
C ILE A 37 3.56 0.03 3.85
N LYS A 38 3.15 1.12 3.19
CA LYS A 38 2.82 2.37 3.86
C LYS A 38 1.58 2.10 4.69
N GLN A 39 1.78 1.91 6.00
CA GLN A 39 0.67 1.78 6.93
C GLN A 39 -0.19 3.03 6.86
N GLY A 40 -1.52 2.85 6.85
CA GLY A 40 -2.46 3.98 6.93
C GLY A 40 -2.22 4.82 8.17
N ALA A 41 -2.46 6.13 8.08
CA ALA A 41 -2.17 7.10 9.15
C ALA A 41 -2.74 6.68 10.51
N LEU A 42 -3.99 6.19 10.54
CA LEU A 42 -4.61 5.69 11.77
C LEU A 42 -3.90 4.44 12.33
N LYS A 43 -3.53 3.49 11.47
CA LYS A 43 -2.82 2.24 11.86
C LYS A 43 -1.47 2.54 12.50
N LYS A 44 -0.80 3.62 12.12
CA LYS A 44 0.46 4.03 12.76
C LYS A 44 0.26 4.41 14.23
N CYS A 45 -0.92 4.87 14.63
CA CYS A 45 -1.21 5.28 16.00
C CYS A 45 -1.72 4.13 16.88
N THR A 46 -2.28 3.05 16.33
CA THR A 46 -3.00 2.04 17.14
C THR A 46 -2.15 1.32 18.18
N HIS A 47 -0.83 1.27 18.02
CA HIS A 47 0.08 0.69 19.01
C HIS A 47 0.11 1.48 20.34
N LEU A 48 -0.40 2.71 20.34
CA LEU A 48 -0.52 3.56 21.54
C LEU A 48 -1.80 3.26 22.34
N LEU A 49 -2.71 2.43 21.82
CA LEU A 49 -3.89 2.00 22.57
C LEU A 49 -3.49 0.94 23.60
N PRO A 50 -3.95 1.04 24.86
CA PRO A 50 -3.73 0.02 25.85
C PRO A 50 -4.27 -1.36 25.41
N GLU A 51 -3.47 -2.40 25.63
CA GLU A 51 -3.86 -3.78 25.34
C GLU A 51 -5.00 -4.27 26.23
N GLY A 52 -5.68 -5.35 25.84
CA GLY A 52 -6.74 -5.97 26.63
C GLY A 52 -8.12 -5.30 26.51
N HIS A 53 -8.28 -4.34 25.60
CA HIS A 53 -9.51 -3.59 25.40
C HIS A 53 -9.95 -3.59 23.94
N LYS A 54 -11.26 -3.42 23.73
CA LYS A 54 -11.83 -3.08 22.43
C LYS A 54 -12.21 -1.60 22.46
N TYR A 55 -11.89 -0.90 21.37
CA TYR A 55 -12.15 0.52 21.23
C TYR A 55 -13.03 0.76 20.01
N THR A 56 -13.97 1.67 20.14
CA THR A 56 -14.68 2.27 19.02
C THR A 56 -14.05 3.62 18.74
N ILE A 57 -13.63 3.83 17.49
CA ILE A 57 -13.03 5.08 17.04
C ILE A 57 -14.01 5.76 16.09
N SER A 58 -14.43 6.98 16.41
CA SER A 58 -15.30 7.80 15.57
C SER A 58 -14.53 9.00 15.04
N ILE A 59 -14.53 9.17 13.72
CA ILE A 59 -14.00 10.35 13.04
C ILE A 59 -15.15 10.94 12.23
N ILE A 60 -15.58 12.14 12.59
CA ILE A 60 -16.58 12.89 11.83
C ILE A 60 -15.89 14.14 11.31
N GLY A 61 -15.71 14.23 10.00
CA GLY A 61 -14.99 15.36 9.40
C GLY A 61 -15.61 15.84 8.11
N THR A 62 -15.27 17.08 7.77
CA THR A 62 -15.66 17.76 6.53
C THR A 62 -14.39 18.03 5.73
N SER A 63 -14.46 17.81 4.42
CA SER A 63 -13.40 18.16 3.48
C SER A 63 -13.90 19.19 2.49
N ASP A 64 -13.30 20.38 2.50
CA ASP A 64 -13.57 21.39 1.48
C ASP A 64 -12.64 21.18 0.28
N LYS A 65 -13.22 20.71 -0.84
CA LYS A 65 -12.55 20.56 -2.14
C LYS A 65 -12.95 21.63 -3.15
N THR A 66 -13.64 22.68 -2.71
CA THR A 66 -14.00 23.82 -3.56
C THR A 66 -12.84 24.77 -3.80
N THR A 67 -11.77 24.67 -2.99
CA THR A 67 -10.54 25.45 -3.14
C THR A 67 -9.32 24.54 -3.31
N LYS A 68 -8.22 25.11 -3.84
CA LYS A 68 -6.91 24.45 -3.93
C LYS A 68 -6.10 24.55 -2.62
N ASP A 69 -6.67 25.15 -1.58
CA ASP A 69 -5.99 25.33 -0.29
C ASP A 69 -6.00 24.01 0.48
N ASN A 70 -4.86 23.32 0.52
CA ASN A 70 -4.72 22.05 1.21
C ASN A 70 -4.81 22.18 2.75
N SER A 71 -4.62 23.38 3.31
CA SER A 71 -4.70 23.61 4.76
C SER A 71 -6.12 23.59 5.31
N LYS A 72 -7.14 23.68 4.45
CA LYS A 72 -8.57 23.65 4.81
C LYS A 72 -9.24 22.32 4.45
N GLN A 73 -8.46 21.32 4.05
CA GLN A 73 -9.01 20.13 3.41
C GLN A 73 -9.59 19.09 4.35
N PHE A 74 -9.31 19.13 5.64
CA PHE A 74 -9.97 18.23 6.57
C PHE A 74 -10.06 18.87 7.97
N THR A 75 -11.27 18.95 8.49
CA THR A 75 -11.53 19.37 9.88
C THR A 75 -12.55 18.41 10.46
N GLY A 76 -12.43 18.02 11.72
CA GLY A 76 -13.37 17.07 12.29
C GLY A 76 -13.29 16.90 13.80
N GLN A 77 -14.23 16.13 14.29
CA GLN A 77 -14.27 15.59 15.64
C GLN A 77 -13.66 14.19 15.64
N PHE A 78 -12.98 13.89 16.74
CA PHE A 78 -12.36 12.59 16.97
C PHE A 78 -12.66 12.12 18.38
N ASP A 79 -13.35 10.99 18.47
CA ASP A 79 -13.78 10.39 19.73
C ASP A 79 -13.33 8.93 19.83
N VAL A 80 -13.02 8.54 21.06
CA VAL A 80 -12.67 7.16 21.41
C VAL A 80 -13.58 6.71 22.53
N SER A 81 -14.31 5.63 22.28
CA SER A 81 -15.25 5.01 23.22
C SER A 81 -14.96 3.52 23.37
N ASP A 82 -15.65 2.87 24.31
CA ASP A 82 -15.57 1.42 24.46
C ASP A 82 -16.33 0.67 23.33
N GLU A 83 -16.33 -0.65 23.38
CA GLU A 83 -17.02 -1.50 22.41
C GLU A 83 -18.54 -1.32 22.38
N THR A 84 -19.12 -0.68 23.41
CA THR A 84 -20.55 -0.35 23.51
C THR A 84 -20.84 1.10 23.15
N GLN A 85 -19.85 1.83 22.64
CA GLN A 85 -19.88 3.26 22.31
C GLN A 85 -20.07 4.17 23.54
N LYS A 86 -19.83 3.68 24.75
CA LYS A 86 -19.89 4.49 25.96
C LYS A 86 -18.55 5.20 26.21
N PRO A 87 -18.56 6.34 26.93
CA PRO A 87 -17.33 7.00 27.33
C PRO A 87 -16.42 6.06 28.12
N LEU A 88 -15.11 6.18 27.87
CA LEU A 88 -14.11 5.48 28.67
C LEU A 88 -14.17 5.95 30.14
N ASP A 89 -13.79 5.08 31.07
CA ASP A 89 -13.53 5.52 32.45
C ASP A 89 -12.32 6.47 32.51
N GLU A 90 -12.22 7.23 33.60
CA GLU A 90 -11.18 8.27 33.75
C GLU A 90 -9.75 7.73 33.62
N LYS A 91 -9.50 6.50 34.10
CA LYS A 91 -8.18 5.87 33.97
C LYS A 91 -7.86 5.59 32.51
N ARG A 92 -8.79 4.96 31.77
CA ARG A 92 -8.59 4.68 30.34
C ARG A 92 -8.52 5.96 29.51
N LYS A 93 -9.30 6.99 29.83
CA LYS A 93 -9.21 8.32 29.16
C LYS A 93 -7.79 8.87 29.22
N GLU A 94 -7.14 8.79 30.38
CA GLU A 94 -5.77 9.27 30.55
C GLU A 94 -4.78 8.45 29.70
N GLN A 95 -4.95 7.12 29.70
CA GLN A 95 -4.07 6.20 28.99
C GLN A 95 -4.18 6.32 27.46
N VAL A 96 -5.35 6.70 26.92
CA VAL A 96 -5.54 6.86 25.46
C VAL A 96 -5.10 8.24 24.93
N LYS A 97 -4.69 9.19 25.79
CA LYS A 97 -4.23 10.52 25.34
C LYS A 97 -3.15 10.47 24.26
N PRO A 98 -2.09 9.63 24.36
CA PRO A 98 -1.06 9.55 23.32
C PRO A 98 -1.61 9.11 21.96
N PHE A 99 -2.57 8.16 21.98
CA PHE A 99 -3.26 7.74 20.76
C PHE A 99 -4.06 8.89 20.14
N ILE A 100 -4.82 9.64 20.96
CA ILE A 100 -5.60 10.79 20.50
C ILE A 100 -4.71 11.86 19.87
N GLU A 101 -3.59 12.18 20.51
CA GLU A 101 -2.64 13.17 20.00
C GLU A 101 -1.99 12.71 18.68
N CYS A 102 -1.58 11.44 18.59
CA CYS A 102 -1.06 10.87 17.35
C CYS A 102 -2.05 10.99 16.19
N VAL A 103 -3.33 10.67 16.41
CA VAL A 103 -4.36 10.77 15.37
C VAL A 103 -4.59 12.22 14.97
N LYS A 104 -4.69 13.14 15.92
CA LYS A 104 -4.85 14.58 15.64
C LYS A 104 -3.71 15.16 14.81
N ASN A 105 -2.48 14.64 14.96
CA ASN A 105 -1.32 15.16 14.23
C ASN A 105 -1.10 14.48 12.86
N THR A 106 -1.68 13.29 12.65
CA THR A 106 -1.39 12.45 11.46
C THR A 106 -2.60 12.27 10.55
N VAL A 107 -3.81 12.45 11.07
CA VAL A 107 -5.08 12.20 10.36
C VAL A 107 -5.92 13.47 10.24
N LEU A 108 -6.02 14.25 11.32
CA LEU A 108 -6.74 15.52 11.35
C LEU A 108 -5.81 16.68 10.95
#